data_AF-A0A3D1IPZ9-F1
#
_entry.id   AF-A0A3D1IPZ9-F1
#
_cell.length_a   1.000
_cell.length_b   1.000
_cell.length_c   1.000
_cell.angle_alpha   90.00
_cell.angle_beta   90.00
_cell.angle_gamma   90.00
#
_symmetry.space_group_name_H-M   'P 1'
#
loop_
_entity.id
_entity.type
_entity.pdbx_description
1 polymer ?
#
loop_
_entity_poly.entity_id
_entity_poly.type
_entity_poly.pdbx_seq_one_letter_code
_entity_poly.pdbx_strand_id
1 'polypeptide(L)'
;MQITINRDGENFGPYSLEEVRDLLANGTLKETDLAHTEGSENWTPVSTLPGLQSSGTPEAKSAQSKEGGPTTFPCSGCGGDLIYSPGAAKMECPYCGAEVDCPTPTGEVLEHDFESQLASLEANATTTTVSQVTCNACGAENHLEANQTSGECAFCGTPFVQQPKEANVIKPQALLPFAVTRDEGIGHFREWINGLWFAPNKLKHFARDIQKLKGLYLPHWTYDSDTTTDYMGQRGVAYYVSVSYTDSDGNRRTRQERRIRWYPASGRVWVKFDDILVPASDTLPREYVDELEPWDLPALTPYEDAFLSGFQSESYTVDLRGGFDIAKIKMEPEIEETIRWDIGGDEQRIHHKTTYYSDITFKYILLPVWISAYRFKDKTYQFLVNARTGEVQGERPWSWIKITLAVLAALAIIGTIIYFANEK
;
A
#
# COMPACT_ATOMS: atom_id res chain seq x y z
N MET A 1 -56.84 -17.35 4.53
CA MET A 1 -57.13 -17.91 5.86
C MET A 1 -57.74 -16.78 6.68
N GLN A 2 -58.97 -16.95 7.17
CA GLN A 2 -59.63 -15.99 8.05
C GLN A 2 -59.35 -16.38 9.50
N ILE A 3 -58.88 -15.43 10.32
CA ILE A 3 -58.39 -15.65 11.68
C ILE A 3 -59.22 -14.80 12.63
N THR A 4 -59.88 -15.44 13.60
CA THR A 4 -60.56 -14.75 14.69
C THR A 4 -59.65 -14.72 15.91
N ILE A 5 -59.56 -13.59 16.58
CA ILE A 5 -58.70 -13.38 17.75
C ILE A 5 -59.57 -13.20 18.98
N ASN A 6 -59.27 -13.91 20.07
CA ASN A 6 -59.88 -13.72 21.37
C ASN A 6 -58.88 -13.07 22.33
N ARG A 7 -59.30 -11.95 22.93
CA ARG A 7 -58.57 -11.28 24.01
C ARG A 7 -59.54 -10.97 25.13
N ASP A 8 -59.18 -11.38 26.34
CA ASP A 8 -59.95 -11.12 27.57
C ASP A 8 -61.44 -11.51 27.48
N GLY A 9 -61.76 -12.51 26.65
CA GLY A 9 -63.12 -13.01 26.46
C GLY A 9 -63.89 -12.37 25.29
N GLU A 10 -63.35 -11.36 24.62
CA GLU A 10 -63.94 -10.72 23.43
C GLU A 10 -63.30 -11.22 22.14
N ASN A 11 -64.13 -11.49 21.12
CA ASN A 11 -63.71 -11.96 19.81
C ASN A 11 -63.62 -10.80 18.80
N PHE A 12 -62.47 -10.68 18.12
CA PHE A 12 -62.15 -9.69 17.10
C PHE A 12 -61.84 -10.38 15.77
N GLY A 13 -62.20 -9.73 14.66
CA GLY A 13 -61.98 -10.24 13.31
C GLY A 13 -63.28 -10.51 12.53
N PRO A 14 -63.23 -11.29 11.44
CA PRO A 14 -62.06 -12.06 10.99
C PRO A 14 -60.98 -11.19 10.35
N TYR A 15 -59.71 -11.55 10.57
CA TYR A 15 -58.52 -10.93 9.99
C TYR A 15 -57.83 -11.87 9.01
N SER A 16 -57.17 -11.32 8.00
CA SER A 16 -56.18 -12.01 7.18
C SER A 16 -54.85 -12.20 7.94
N LEU A 17 -54.00 -13.11 7.47
CA LEU A 17 -52.70 -13.36 8.10
C LEU A 17 -51.75 -12.15 8.01
N GLU A 18 -51.89 -11.30 6.99
CA GLU A 18 -51.14 -10.05 6.87
C GLU A 18 -51.63 -9.01 7.89
N GLU A 19 -52.93 -8.85 8.06
CA GLU A 19 -53.48 -7.94 9.09
C GLU A 19 -53.09 -8.37 10.51
N VAL A 20 -53.02 -9.68 10.79
CA VAL A 20 -52.55 -10.17 12.09
C VAL A 20 -51.06 -9.83 12.30
N ARG A 21 -50.21 -9.90 11.25
CA ARG A 21 -48.80 -9.46 11.34
C ARG A 21 -48.70 -7.97 11.62
N ASP A 22 -49.48 -7.14 10.94
CA ASP A 22 -49.46 -5.69 11.13
C ASP A 22 -49.92 -5.30 12.53
N LEU A 23 -50.95 -5.99 13.05
CA LEU A 23 -51.46 -5.77 14.41
C LEU A 23 -50.48 -6.25 15.49
N LEU A 24 -49.67 -7.29 15.24
CA LEU A 24 -48.57 -7.65 16.13
C LEU A 24 -47.45 -6.60 16.06
N ALA A 25 -47.07 -6.17 14.85
CA ALA A 25 -45.99 -5.22 14.63
C ALA A 25 -46.26 -3.85 15.26
N ASN A 26 -47.52 -3.41 15.26
CA ASN A 26 -47.93 -2.15 15.90
C ASN A 26 -48.30 -2.31 17.40
N GLY A 27 -48.17 -3.52 17.96
CA GLY A 27 -48.41 -3.81 19.38
C GLY A 27 -49.88 -3.87 19.78
N THR A 28 -50.82 -3.78 18.83
CA THR A 28 -52.25 -3.91 19.08
C THR A 28 -52.63 -5.34 19.46
N LEU A 29 -51.93 -6.34 18.92
CA LEU A 29 -52.05 -7.76 19.21
C LEU A 29 -50.85 -8.25 20.03
N LYS A 30 -51.06 -9.19 20.95
CA LYS A 30 -50.01 -9.85 21.73
C LYS A 30 -49.85 -11.28 21.22
N GLU A 31 -48.62 -11.78 21.23
CA GLU A 31 -48.30 -13.15 20.82
C GLU A 31 -49.03 -14.25 21.63
N THR A 32 -49.46 -13.90 22.85
CA THR A 32 -50.22 -14.76 23.78
C THR A 32 -51.73 -14.70 23.57
N ASP A 33 -52.24 -13.77 22.77
CA ASP A 33 -53.67 -13.74 22.46
C ASP A 33 -54.05 -15.01 21.70
N LEU A 34 -55.31 -15.44 21.85
CA LEU A 34 -55.77 -16.69 21.27
C LEU A 34 -56.31 -16.44 19.87
N ALA A 35 -55.94 -17.27 18.92
CA ALA A 35 -56.40 -17.25 17.55
C ALA A 35 -57.11 -18.55 17.18
N HIS A 36 -58.18 -18.41 16.41
CA HIS A 36 -58.93 -19.52 15.82
C HIS A 36 -58.95 -19.37 14.31
N THR A 37 -58.51 -20.41 13.61
CA THR A 37 -58.48 -20.46 12.15
C THR A 37 -59.66 -21.29 11.64
N GLU A 38 -60.14 -20.96 10.45
CA GLU A 38 -61.17 -21.75 9.79
C GLU A 38 -60.64 -23.19 9.52
N GLY A 39 -61.12 -24.17 10.31
CA GLY A 39 -60.68 -25.57 10.27
C GLY A 39 -59.87 -26.07 11.47
N SER A 40 -59.52 -25.22 12.44
CA SER A 40 -58.90 -25.66 13.70
C SER A 40 -59.97 -26.08 14.72
N GLU A 41 -59.72 -27.15 15.50
CA GLU A 41 -60.63 -27.59 16.57
C GLU A 41 -60.47 -26.77 17.87
N ASN A 42 -59.32 -26.12 18.06
CA ASN A 42 -58.99 -25.40 19.30
C ASN A 42 -58.44 -24.00 19.00
N TRP A 43 -58.62 -23.10 19.97
CA TRP A 43 -57.93 -21.81 20.01
C TRP A 43 -56.46 -22.03 20.33
N THR A 44 -55.58 -21.38 19.57
CA THR A 44 -54.12 -21.50 19.72
C THR A 44 -53.49 -20.11 19.84
N PRO A 45 -52.39 -19.91 20.57
CA PRO A 45 -51.76 -18.59 20.64
C PRO A 45 -51.40 -18.05 19.26
N VAL A 46 -51.55 -16.75 19.05
CA VAL A 46 -51.23 -16.08 17.77
C VAL A 46 -49.82 -16.42 17.29
N SER A 47 -48.85 -16.51 18.21
CA SER A 47 -47.45 -16.91 17.93
C SER A 47 -47.30 -18.29 17.26
N THR A 48 -48.29 -19.17 17.40
CA THR A 48 -48.27 -20.54 16.86
C THR A 48 -48.97 -20.68 15.51
N LEU A 49 -49.53 -19.59 14.98
CA LEU A 49 -50.25 -19.63 13.70
C LEU A 49 -49.30 -19.96 12.54
N PRO A 50 -49.63 -20.98 11.72
CA PRO A 50 -48.86 -21.32 10.52
C PRO A 50 -48.79 -20.13 9.56
N GLY A 51 -47.58 -19.73 9.18
CA GLY A 51 -47.34 -18.56 8.34
C GLY A 51 -46.91 -17.30 9.11
N LEU A 52 -47.02 -17.23 10.43
CA LEU A 52 -46.43 -16.14 11.23
C LEU A 52 -44.93 -16.36 11.55
N GLN A 53 -44.42 -17.58 11.35
CA GLN A 53 -43.00 -17.92 11.49
C GLN A 53 -42.24 -17.68 10.17
N SER A 54 -41.94 -16.41 9.87
CA SER A 54 -40.79 -15.99 9.04
C SER A 54 -40.74 -14.47 8.92
N SER A 55 -40.15 -13.81 9.92
CA SER A 55 -39.30 -12.62 9.80
C SER A 55 -38.96 -12.12 11.21
N GLY A 56 -37.66 -12.15 11.53
CA GLY A 56 -37.09 -11.35 12.60
C GLY A 56 -37.43 -11.75 14.03
N THR A 57 -36.58 -12.59 14.63
CA THR A 57 -36.17 -12.32 16.02
C THR A 57 -35.75 -10.85 16.10
N PRO A 58 -36.23 -10.04 17.05
CA PRO A 58 -35.54 -8.83 17.41
C PRO A 58 -34.27 -9.28 18.13
N GLU A 59 -33.25 -9.63 17.33
CA GLU A 59 -31.88 -9.40 17.75
C GLU A 59 -31.87 -8.01 18.36
N ALA A 60 -31.38 -7.94 19.59
CA ALA A 60 -31.00 -6.69 20.20
C ALA A 60 -30.39 -5.81 19.11
N LYS A 61 -30.88 -4.57 18.98
CA LYS A 61 -30.21 -3.55 18.18
C LYS A 61 -28.80 -3.36 18.75
N SER A 62 -27.90 -4.29 18.41
CA SER A 62 -26.58 -3.93 17.97
C SER A 62 -26.83 -2.92 16.88
N ALA A 63 -26.31 -1.72 17.09
CA ALA A 63 -26.26 -0.74 16.04
C ALA A 63 -25.48 -1.40 14.89
N GLN A 64 -26.18 -1.92 13.90
CA GLN A 64 -25.63 -2.02 12.56
C GLN A 64 -25.36 -0.59 12.13
N SER A 65 -24.15 -0.15 12.42
CA SER A 65 -23.50 0.97 11.77
C SER A 65 -23.74 0.78 10.27
N LYS A 66 -24.35 1.77 9.63
CA LYS A 66 -24.16 2.00 8.21
C LYS A 66 -22.67 2.27 8.01
N GLU A 67 -21.87 1.21 7.86
CA GLU A 67 -20.43 1.31 7.62
C GLU A 67 -20.20 1.63 6.15
N GLY A 68 -20.29 2.91 5.85
CA GLY A 68 -19.97 3.48 4.54
C GLY A 68 -19.90 5.00 4.59
N GLY A 69 -19.76 5.58 5.79
CA GLY A 69 -19.57 7.01 5.99
C GLY A 69 -18.21 7.26 6.64
N PRO A 70 -17.64 8.48 6.52
CA PRO A 70 -16.37 8.82 7.12
C PRO A 70 -16.42 8.66 8.65
N THR A 71 -15.56 7.80 9.19
CA THR A 71 -15.41 7.62 10.63
C THR A 71 -14.77 8.88 11.23
N THR A 72 -15.50 9.56 12.11
CA THR A 72 -15.01 10.76 12.82
C THR A 72 -14.73 10.42 14.28
N PHE A 73 -13.67 11.03 14.83
CA PHE A 73 -13.21 10.78 16.19
C PHE A 73 -13.34 12.06 17.05
N PRO A 74 -14.55 12.40 17.53
CA PRO A 74 -14.79 13.65 18.23
C PRO A 74 -14.15 13.66 19.64
N CYS A 75 -13.46 14.74 19.97
CA CYS A 75 -12.88 14.98 21.29
C CYS A 75 -13.98 15.22 22.34
N SER A 76 -13.94 14.49 23.45
CA SER A 76 -14.89 14.64 24.56
C SER A 76 -14.83 16.00 25.26
N GLY A 77 -13.68 16.69 25.19
CA GLY A 77 -13.47 17.98 25.86
C GLY A 77 -13.99 19.20 25.09
N CYS A 78 -13.80 19.23 23.76
CA CYS A 78 -14.15 20.39 22.93
C CYS A 78 -14.98 20.09 21.68
N GLY A 79 -15.19 18.81 21.35
CA GLY A 79 -15.91 18.38 20.15
C GLY A 79 -15.13 18.47 18.83
N GLY A 80 -13.88 18.94 18.84
CA GLY A 80 -13.01 18.91 17.66
C GLY A 80 -12.49 17.49 17.37
N ASP A 81 -12.07 17.24 16.13
CA ASP A 81 -11.60 15.91 15.72
C ASP A 81 -10.23 15.57 16.33
N LEU A 82 -10.09 14.35 16.83
CA LEU A 82 -8.85 13.78 17.35
C LEU A 82 -8.00 13.28 16.18
N ILE A 83 -6.70 13.58 16.20
CA ILE A 83 -5.73 13.21 15.17
C ILE A 83 -4.77 12.17 15.74
N TYR A 84 -4.38 11.17 14.94
CA TYR A 84 -3.38 10.20 15.37
C TYR A 84 -2.01 10.87 15.56
N SER A 85 -1.39 10.62 16.72
CA SER A 85 -0.04 11.11 17.04
C SER A 85 1.02 10.06 16.67
N PRO A 86 1.90 10.34 15.69
CA PRO A 86 3.01 9.47 15.33
C PRO A 86 3.84 9.04 16.55
N GLY A 87 4.20 7.75 16.61
CA GLY A 87 5.11 7.20 17.63
C GLY A 87 4.56 7.10 19.05
N ALA A 88 3.40 7.69 19.36
CA ALA A 88 2.83 7.72 20.71
C ALA A 88 1.72 6.68 20.95
N ALA A 89 1.18 6.06 19.89
CA ALA A 89 -0.02 5.21 19.96
C ALA A 89 -1.22 5.90 20.64
N LYS A 90 -1.30 7.23 20.48
CA LYS A 90 -2.35 8.09 21.03
C LYS A 90 -3.02 8.90 19.93
N MET A 91 -4.19 9.40 20.22
CA MET A 91 -4.84 10.46 19.45
C MET A 91 -4.84 11.76 20.26
N GLU A 92 -4.53 12.87 19.61
CA GLU A 92 -4.45 14.20 20.21
C GLU A 92 -5.47 15.15 19.56
N CYS A 93 -6.12 15.97 20.38
CA CYS A 93 -6.97 17.05 19.86
C CYS A 93 -6.11 18.31 19.60
N PRO A 94 -6.01 18.79 18.34
CA PRO A 94 -5.21 19.97 18.02
C PRO A 94 -5.79 21.28 18.59
N TYR A 95 -7.04 21.26 19.08
CA TYR A 95 -7.72 22.45 19.58
C TYR A 95 -7.59 22.65 21.09
N CYS A 96 -7.70 21.57 21.87
CA CYS A 96 -7.66 21.63 23.34
C CYS A 96 -6.48 20.87 23.96
N GLY A 97 -5.70 20.12 23.19
CA GLY A 97 -4.57 19.34 23.66
C GLY A 97 -4.95 18.08 24.46
N ALA A 98 -6.21 17.63 24.37
CA ALA A 98 -6.62 16.38 25.01
C ALA A 98 -5.96 15.19 24.30
N GLU A 99 -5.35 14.30 25.09
CA GLU A 99 -4.80 13.04 24.62
C GLU A 99 -5.71 11.87 25.03
N VAL A 100 -5.96 10.96 24.09
CA VAL A 100 -6.71 9.72 24.29
C VAL A 100 -5.89 8.58 23.72
N ASP A 101 -5.93 7.40 24.34
CA ASP A 101 -5.28 6.23 23.77
C ASP A 101 -5.91 5.86 22.41
N CYS A 102 -5.08 5.50 21.44
CA CYS A 102 -5.57 5.02 20.16
C CYS A 102 -6.29 3.66 20.38
N PRO A 103 -7.45 3.42 19.75
CA PRO A 103 -8.08 2.11 19.77
C PRO A 103 -7.06 1.03 19.44
N THR A 104 -7.00 -0.01 20.28
CA THR A 104 -6.14 -1.16 20.00
C THR A 104 -6.77 -1.93 18.84
N PRO A 105 -6.07 -2.07 17.72
CA PRO A 105 -6.61 -2.77 16.57
C PRO A 105 -6.89 -4.23 16.93
N THR A 106 -8.10 -4.69 16.63
CA THR A 106 -8.54 -6.06 16.92
C THR A 106 -8.43 -6.91 15.65
N GLY A 107 -7.67 -8.00 15.70
CA GLY A 107 -7.55 -8.93 14.59
C GLY A 107 -6.12 -9.41 14.35
N GLU A 108 -5.98 -10.38 13.45
CA GLU A 108 -4.69 -10.84 12.94
C GLU A 108 -4.53 -10.35 11.50
N VAL A 109 -3.31 -9.99 11.12
CA VAL A 109 -2.98 -9.70 9.72
C VAL A 109 -2.87 -11.02 8.99
N LEU A 110 -3.91 -11.35 8.20
CA LEU A 110 -4.00 -12.61 7.47
C LEU A 110 -3.61 -12.41 6.01
N GLU A 111 -2.85 -13.35 5.48
CA GLU A 111 -2.61 -13.51 4.05
C GLU A 111 -3.82 -14.12 3.37
N HIS A 112 -4.14 -13.61 2.17
CA HIS A 112 -5.23 -14.15 1.35
C HIS A 112 -4.68 -14.87 0.13
N ASP A 113 -5.32 -15.98 -0.23
CA ASP A 113 -5.01 -16.72 -1.45
C ASP A 113 -5.38 -15.89 -2.69
N PHE A 114 -4.43 -15.78 -3.62
CA PHE A 114 -4.54 -14.90 -4.78
C PHE A 114 -5.68 -15.29 -5.73
N GLU A 115 -5.80 -16.57 -6.08
CA GLU A 115 -6.75 -17.05 -7.09
C GLU A 115 -8.20 -16.97 -6.58
N SER A 116 -8.43 -17.41 -5.34
CA SER A 116 -9.75 -17.35 -4.72
C SER A 116 -10.20 -15.90 -4.50
N GLN A 117 -9.28 -14.99 -4.17
CA GLN A 117 -9.63 -13.58 -4.01
C GLN A 117 -9.85 -12.88 -5.35
N LEU A 118 -9.07 -13.19 -6.38
CA LEU A 118 -9.30 -12.62 -7.71
C LEU A 118 -10.71 -12.98 -8.20
N ALA A 119 -11.10 -14.25 -8.03
CA ALA A 119 -12.45 -14.71 -8.35
C ALA A 119 -13.54 -14.04 -7.49
N SER A 120 -13.27 -13.75 -6.20
CA SER A 120 -14.24 -13.07 -5.31
C SER A 120 -14.34 -11.57 -5.59
N LEU A 121 -13.23 -10.92 -5.96
CA LEU A 121 -13.19 -9.52 -6.39
C LEU A 121 -14.03 -9.29 -7.64
N GLU A 122 -13.93 -10.20 -8.61
CA GLU A 122 -14.78 -10.21 -9.80
C GLU A 122 -16.26 -10.48 -9.46
N ALA A 123 -16.55 -11.11 -8.32
CA ALA A 123 -17.88 -11.58 -7.93
C ALA A 123 -18.54 -10.83 -6.74
N ASN A 124 -18.03 -9.66 -6.34
CA ASN A 124 -18.40 -8.79 -5.19
C ASN A 124 -17.60 -9.03 -3.90
N ALA A 125 -16.38 -8.48 -3.83
CA ALA A 125 -15.58 -8.44 -2.59
C ALA A 125 -16.19 -7.56 -1.50
N THR A 126 -15.69 -7.74 -0.26
CA THR A 126 -15.84 -6.78 0.84
C THR A 126 -15.16 -5.47 0.45
N THR A 127 -15.89 -4.61 -0.24
CA THR A 127 -15.45 -3.28 -0.63
C THR A 127 -15.96 -2.26 0.37
N THR A 128 -15.12 -1.29 0.71
CA THR A 128 -15.56 -0.08 1.39
C THR A 128 -15.85 0.99 0.36
N THR A 129 -16.95 1.70 0.54
CA THR A 129 -17.25 2.90 -0.26
C THR A 129 -16.40 4.05 0.26
N VAL A 130 -15.43 4.50 -0.55
CA VAL A 130 -14.58 5.65 -0.25
C VAL A 130 -15.02 6.86 -1.08
N SER A 131 -14.95 8.04 -0.48
CA SER A 131 -15.09 9.32 -1.17
C SER A 131 -13.74 9.72 -1.74
N GLN A 132 -13.57 9.64 -3.06
CA GLN A 132 -12.29 9.92 -3.71
C GLN A 132 -12.38 11.04 -4.75
N VAL A 133 -11.27 11.77 -4.91
CA VAL A 133 -11.08 12.78 -5.95
C VAL A 133 -9.84 12.48 -6.76
N THR A 134 -10.00 12.49 -8.08
CA THR A 134 -8.89 12.40 -9.03
C THR A 134 -8.27 13.78 -9.25
N CYS A 135 -6.96 13.90 -9.07
CA CYS A 135 -6.24 15.13 -9.36
C CYS A 135 -6.02 15.31 -10.86
N ASN A 136 -6.59 16.35 -11.46
CA ASN A 136 -6.42 16.63 -12.90
C ASN A 136 -4.98 16.96 -13.33
N ALA A 137 -4.09 17.29 -12.38
CA ALA A 137 -2.71 17.67 -12.68
C ALA A 137 -1.72 16.49 -12.62
N CYS A 138 -1.92 15.53 -11.72
CA CYS A 138 -1.00 14.42 -11.52
C CYS A 138 -1.64 13.03 -11.58
N GLY A 139 -2.97 12.93 -11.72
CA GLY A 139 -3.69 11.65 -11.80
C GLY A 139 -4.03 11.01 -10.45
N ALA A 140 -3.43 11.47 -9.34
CA ALA A 140 -3.62 10.89 -8.01
C ALA A 140 -5.08 10.72 -7.59
N GLU A 141 -5.43 9.54 -7.08
CA GLU A 141 -6.76 9.25 -6.48
C GLU A 141 -6.69 9.42 -4.95
N ASN A 142 -7.09 10.59 -4.47
CA ASN A 142 -6.96 10.97 -3.06
C ASN A 142 -8.27 10.68 -2.34
N HIS A 143 -8.19 10.08 -1.15
CA HIS A 143 -9.34 9.99 -0.24
C HIS A 143 -9.60 11.35 0.39
N LEU A 144 -10.86 11.78 0.37
CA LEU A 144 -11.32 12.99 1.04
C LEU A 144 -12.45 12.66 2.00
N GLU A 145 -12.60 13.49 3.02
CA GLU A 145 -13.80 13.46 3.85
C GLU A 145 -15.05 13.75 2.99
N ALA A 146 -16.17 13.07 3.27
CA ALA A 146 -17.38 13.13 2.43
C ALA A 146 -17.93 14.56 2.22
N ASN A 147 -17.64 15.50 3.12
CA ASN A 147 -18.09 16.88 3.04
C ASN A 147 -17.02 17.86 2.51
N GLN A 148 -15.80 17.38 2.20
CA GLN A 148 -14.72 18.22 1.70
C GLN A 148 -14.78 18.33 0.17
N THR A 149 -15.12 19.52 -0.33
CA THR A 149 -15.23 19.80 -1.77
C THR A 149 -14.07 20.61 -2.33
N SER A 150 -13.15 21.06 -1.47
CA SER A 150 -11.97 21.82 -1.87
C SER A 150 -10.77 21.48 -0.98
N GLY A 151 -9.58 21.50 -1.57
CA GLY A 151 -8.33 21.16 -0.88
C GLY A 151 -7.12 21.32 -1.79
N GLU A 152 -5.97 20.85 -1.32
CA GLU A 152 -4.72 20.78 -2.09
C GLU A 152 -4.22 19.34 -2.18
N CYS A 153 -3.92 18.87 -3.39
CA CYS A 153 -3.36 17.53 -3.61
C CYS A 153 -2.06 17.32 -2.80
N ALA A 154 -1.91 16.18 -2.12
CA ALA A 154 -0.68 15.84 -1.40
C ALA A 154 0.53 15.70 -2.33
N PHE A 155 0.30 15.11 -3.50
CA PHE A 155 1.35 14.72 -4.42
C PHE A 155 1.94 15.89 -5.20
N CYS A 156 1.12 16.82 -5.69
CA CYS A 156 1.60 17.90 -6.55
C CYS A 156 1.34 19.31 -6.02
N GLY A 157 0.59 19.45 -4.92
CA GLY A 157 0.22 20.74 -4.34
C GLY A 157 -0.83 21.53 -5.14
N THR A 158 -1.38 20.96 -6.22
CA THR A 158 -2.42 21.64 -7.01
C THR A 158 -3.71 21.76 -6.19
N PRO A 159 -4.28 22.98 -6.04
CA PRO A 159 -5.58 23.15 -5.42
C PRO A 159 -6.68 22.59 -6.31
N PHE A 160 -7.70 22.00 -5.71
CA PHE A 160 -8.85 21.47 -6.43
C PHE A 160 -10.16 21.93 -5.79
N VAL A 161 -11.21 21.98 -6.62
CA VAL A 161 -12.60 22.14 -6.20
C VAL A 161 -13.40 21.09 -6.97
N GLN A 162 -13.70 19.96 -6.33
CA GLN A 162 -14.35 18.81 -6.94
C GLN A 162 -15.26 18.13 -5.92
N GLN A 163 -16.38 17.59 -6.38
CA GLN A 163 -17.20 16.70 -5.54
C GLN A 163 -16.54 15.33 -5.50
N PRO A 164 -16.31 14.74 -4.31
CA PRO A 164 -15.84 13.38 -4.20
C PRO A 164 -16.81 12.42 -4.89
N LYS A 165 -16.26 11.42 -5.57
CA LYS A 165 -17.03 10.30 -6.11
C LYS A 165 -16.91 9.13 -5.16
N GLU A 166 -18.01 8.41 -4.99
CA GLU A 166 -18.01 7.14 -4.28
C GLU A 166 -17.38 6.06 -5.17
N ALA A 167 -16.42 5.33 -4.62
CA ALA A 167 -15.81 4.17 -5.26
C ALA A 167 -15.77 3.00 -4.28
N ASN A 168 -16.03 1.81 -4.79
CA ASN A 168 -15.91 0.57 -4.03
C ASN A 168 -14.48 0.06 -4.17
N VAL A 169 -13.71 0.15 -3.09
CA VAL A 169 -12.30 -0.28 -3.04
C VAL A 169 -12.13 -1.40 -2.03
N ILE A 170 -11.17 -2.28 -2.24
CA ILE A 170 -10.76 -3.28 -1.25
C ILE A 170 -10.36 -2.54 0.03
N LYS A 171 -10.88 -2.97 1.18
CA LYS A 171 -10.45 -2.42 2.47
C LYS A 171 -9.02 -2.89 2.77
N PRO A 172 -8.09 -2.00 3.17
CA PRO A 172 -6.78 -2.43 3.61
C PRO A 172 -6.88 -3.39 4.78
N GLN A 173 -6.00 -4.38 4.81
CA GLN A 173 -5.98 -5.39 5.87
C GLN A 173 -5.08 -4.96 7.02
N ALA A 174 -3.98 -4.28 6.69
CA ALA A 174 -3.01 -3.80 7.67
C ALA A 174 -2.40 -2.47 7.25
N LEU A 175 -1.73 -1.83 8.20
CA LEU A 175 -0.93 -0.65 7.96
C LEU A 175 0.25 -0.62 8.92
N LEU A 176 1.29 0.12 8.55
CA LEU A 176 2.33 0.53 9.50
C LEU A 176 1.93 1.87 10.10
N PRO A 177 1.77 2.01 11.43
CA PRO A 177 1.47 3.30 12.02
C PRO A 177 2.63 4.29 11.80
N PHE A 178 2.35 5.58 11.64
CA PHE A 178 3.40 6.61 11.65
C PHE A 178 4.23 6.51 12.94
N ALA A 179 5.56 6.40 12.83
CA ALA A 179 6.47 6.45 13.97
C ALA A 179 7.29 7.74 14.02
N VAL A 180 7.81 8.16 12.86
CA VAL A 180 8.57 9.39 12.70
C VAL A 180 7.60 10.56 12.70
N THR A 181 7.78 11.47 13.65
CA THR A 181 6.99 12.69 13.74
C THR A 181 7.26 13.61 12.56
N ARG A 182 6.37 14.57 12.34
CA ARG A 182 6.50 15.55 11.28
C ARG A 182 7.81 16.35 11.37
N ASP A 183 8.19 16.76 12.58
CA ASP A 183 9.38 17.59 12.80
C ASP A 183 10.67 16.79 12.57
N GLU A 184 10.69 15.52 12.96
CA GLU A 184 11.78 14.59 12.64
C GLU A 184 11.88 14.37 11.12
N GLY A 185 10.76 14.19 10.43
CA GLY A 185 10.72 14.10 8.97
C GLY A 185 11.29 15.34 8.27
N ILE A 186 11.00 16.54 8.78
CA ILE A 186 11.62 17.79 8.30
C ILE A 186 13.14 17.77 8.55
N GLY A 187 13.57 17.23 9.69
CA GLY A 187 14.98 17.01 10.04
C GLY A 187 15.71 16.15 9.01
N HIS A 188 15.23 14.93 8.77
CA HIS A 188 15.82 13.98 7.80
C HIS A 188 15.92 14.58 6.41
N PHE A 189 14.87 15.27 5.96
CA PHE A 189 14.89 15.96 4.67
C PHE A 189 15.97 17.05 4.59
N ARG A 190 16.14 17.84 5.66
CA ARG A 190 17.19 18.87 5.72
C ARG A 190 18.58 18.26 5.67
N GLU A 191 18.80 17.10 6.27
CA GLU A 191 20.07 16.40 6.20
C GLU A 191 20.35 15.92 4.78
N TRP A 192 19.38 15.23 4.17
CA TRP A 192 19.45 14.75 2.79
C TRP A 192 19.80 15.87 1.80
N ILE A 193 19.05 16.98 1.84
CA ILE A 193 19.25 18.08 0.88
C ILE A 193 20.58 18.81 1.07
N ASN A 194 21.11 18.82 2.29
CA ASN A 194 22.42 19.41 2.58
C ASN A 194 23.55 18.54 2.02
N GLY A 195 23.39 17.22 2.02
CA GLY A 195 24.29 16.25 1.38
C GLY A 195 24.37 16.36 -0.15
N LEU A 196 23.37 16.97 -0.80
CA LEU A 196 23.35 17.13 -2.25
C LEU A 196 24.38 18.16 -2.74
N TRP A 197 25.52 17.69 -3.26
CA TRP A 197 26.58 18.57 -3.76
C TRP A 197 26.17 19.32 -5.05
N PHE A 198 25.55 18.60 -5.99
CA PHE A 198 25.16 19.12 -7.30
C PHE A 198 23.78 19.80 -7.34
N ALA A 199 23.09 19.92 -6.20
CA ALA A 199 21.83 20.64 -6.13
C ALA A 199 22.04 22.18 -6.21
N PRO A 200 21.16 22.93 -6.91
CA PRO A 200 21.18 24.40 -6.92
C PRO A 200 21.08 25.00 -5.50
N ASN A 201 21.81 26.08 -5.23
CA ASN A 201 21.76 26.72 -3.90
C ASN A 201 20.35 27.24 -3.55
N LYS A 202 19.55 27.65 -4.55
CA LYS A 202 18.15 28.05 -4.34
C LYS A 202 17.29 26.92 -3.75
N LEU A 203 17.60 25.66 -4.08
CA LEU A 203 16.91 24.50 -3.51
C LEU A 203 17.23 24.36 -2.01
N LYS A 204 18.50 24.55 -1.62
CA LYS A 204 18.90 24.54 -0.20
C LYS A 204 18.26 25.66 0.62
N HIS A 205 17.85 26.76 -0.01
CA HIS A 205 17.08 27.81 0.65
C HIS A 205 15.63 27.39 0.84
N PHE A 206 15.01 26.77 -0.18
CA PHE A 206 13.67 26.20 -0.05
C PHE A 206 13.55 25.20 1.10
N ALA A 207 14.61 24.42 1.37
CA ALA A 207 14.64 23.51 2.50
C ALA A 207 14.49 24.15 3.88
N ARG A 208 14.85 25.43 4.00
CA ARG A 208 14.70 26.19 5.25
C ARG A 208 13.25 26.62 5.46
N ASP A 209 12.51 26.80 4.36
CA ASP A 209 11.14 27.30 4.34
C ASP A 209 10.09 26.18 4.24
N ILE A 210 10.51 24.90 4.20
CA ILE A 210 9.59 23.76 4.21
C ILE A 210 8.88 23.71 5.55
N GLN A 211 7.67 24.27 5.54
CA GLN A 211 6.69 24.17 6.60
C GLN A 211 5.55 23.21 6.24
N LYS A 212 5.61 22.52 5.09
CA LYS A 212 4.52 21.71 4.53
C LYS A 212 4.98 20.30 4.15
N LEU A 213 5.35 19.49 5.15
CA LEU A 213 5.24 18.03 5.01
C LEU A 213 3.77 17.66 5.24
N LYS A 214 3.23 16.84 4.33
CA LYS A 214 1.92 16.20 4.46
C LYS A 214 2.15 14.72 4.75
N GLY A 215 1.40 14.17 5.69
CA GLY A 215 1.45 12.74 5.99
C GLY A 215 0.49 12.00 5.06
N LEU A 216 0.98 10.94 4.43
CA LEU A 216 0.27 10.15 3.44
C LEU A 216 0.49 8.67 3.69
N TYR A 217 -0.57 7.88 3.58
CA TYR A 217 -0.51 6.43 3.48
C TYR A 217 -0.50 6.00 2.01
N LEU A 218 0.57 5.30 1.62
CA LEU A 218 0.72 4.76 0.28
C LEU A 218 0.21 3.31 0.22
N PRO A 219 -0.67 2.98 -0.74
CA PRO A 219 -1.19 1.65 -0.92
C PRO A 219 -0.11 0.72 -1.49
N HIS A 220 0.06 -0.45 -0.88
CA HIS A 220 1.02 -1.47 -1.31
C HIS A 220 0.37 -2.85 -1.30
N TRP A 221 0.74 -3.65 -2.29
CA TRP A 221 0.56 -5.09 -2.26
C TRP A 221 1.82 -5.71 -1.65
N THR A 222 1.66 -6.69 -0.78
CA THR A 222 2.73 -7.67 -0.49
C THR A 222 2.33 -8.99 -1.11
N TYR A 223 3.29 -9.70 -1.68
CA TYR A 223 3.07 -11.02 -2.25
C TYR A 223 4.06 -12.02 -1.69
N ASP A 224 3.56 -13.19 -1.34
CA ASP A 224 4.36 -14.36 -1.03
C ASP A 224 4.12 -15.37 -2.15
N SER A 225 5.18 -16.06 -2.56
CA SER A 225 5.07 -17.08 -3.60
C SER A 225 6.25 -18.03 -3.55
N ASP A 226 5.93 -19.32 -3.70
CA ASP A 226 6.93 -20.33 -3.97
C ASP A 226 7.19 -20.41 -5.48
N THR A 227 8.46 -20.43 -5.86
CA THR A 227 8.86 -20.54 -7.26
C THR A 227 9.65 -21.81 -7.52
N THR A 228 9.37 -22.45 -8.65
CA THR A 228 10.18 -23.53 -9.21
C THR A 228 10.64 -23.11 -10.59
N THR A 229 11.95 -23.05 -10.81
CA THR A 229 12.52 -22.60 -12.09
C THR A 229 13.39 -23.68 -12.72
N ASP A 230 12.99 -24.14 -13.90
CA ASP A 230 13.81 -25.00 -14.76
C ASP A 230 14.71 -24.13 -15.63
N TYR A 231 16.00 -24.47 -15.73
CA TYR A 231 16.95 -23.68 -16.50
C TYR A 231 17.89 -24.52 -17.39
N MET A 232 18.40 -23.88 -18.44
CA MET A 232 19.48 -24.37 -19.28
C MET A 232 20.51 -23.26 -19.49
N GLY A 233 21.79 -23.61 -19.41
CA GLY A 233 22.88 -22.65 -19.40
C GLY A 233 24.24 -23.30 -19.65
N GLN A 234 25.30 -22.59 -19.27
CA GLN A 234 26.67 -23.07 -19.35
C GLN A 234 27.48 -22.64 -18.12
N ARG A 235 28.28 -23.57 -17.63
CA ARG A 235 29.33 -23.37 -16.63
C ARG A 235 30.64 -23.03 -17.32
N GLY A 236 31.17 -21.84 -17.05
CA GLY A 236 32.46 -21.38 -17.51
C GLY A 236 33.54 -21.68 -16.47
N VAL A 237 34.58 -22.42 -16.86
CA VAL A 237 35.77 -22.65 -16.03
C VAL A 237 36.94 -21.87 -16.64
N ALA A 238 37.53 -20.98 -15.85
CA ALA A 238 38.66 -20.17 -16.25
C ALA A 238 39.94 -21.01 -16.26
N TYR A 239 40.70 -20.88 -17.34
CA TYR A 239 42.03 -21.45 -17.46
C TYR A 239 42.97 -20.44 -18.13
N TYR A 240 44.25 -20.51 -17.77
CA TYR A 240 45.27 -19.60 -18.30
C TYR A 240 46.08 -20.32 -19.37
N VAL A 241 46.27 -19.67 -20.51
CA VAL A 241 47.18 -20.14 -21.56
C VAL A 241 48.28 -19.13 -21.79
N SER A 242 49.49 -19.63 -21.99
CA SER A 242 50.63 -18.79 -22.35
C SER A 242 50.63 -18.51 -23.84
N VAL A 243 50.47 -17.25 -24.22
CA VAL A 243 50.47 -16.80 -25.62
C VAL A 243 51.75 -16.02 -25.89
N SER A 244 52.48 -16.41 -26.93
CA SER A 244 53.69 -15.69 -27.36
C SER A 244 53.34 -14.54 -28.28
N TYR A 245 53.89 -13.35 -28.03
CA TYR A 245 53.81 -12.19 -28.91
C TYR A 245 55.19 -11.57 -29.10
N THR A 246 55.37 -10.80 -30.17
CA THR A 246 56.61 -10.05 -30.43
C THR A 246 56.38 -8.60 -30.00
N ASP A 247 57.27 -8.06 -29.17
CA ASP A 247 57.21 -6.65 -28.79
C ASP A 247 57.69 -5.73 -29.93
N SER A 248 57.55 -4.41 -29.75
CA SER A 248 58.00 -3.41 -30.73
C SER A 248 59.49 -3.47 -31.03
N ASP A 249 60.28 -4.08 -30.15
CA ASP A 249 61.73 -4.23 -30.25
C ASP A 249 62.13 -5.57 -30.89
N GLY A 250 61.16 -6.39 -31.35
CA GLY A 250 61.41 -7.66 -32.03
C GLY A 250 61.63 -8.85 -31.09
N ASN A 251 61.50 -8.67 -29.76
CA ASN A 251 61.71 -9.75 -28.80
C ASN A 251 60.43 -10.57 -28.59
N ARG A 252 60.58 -11.90 -28.56
CA ARG A 252 59.47 -12.81 -28.30
C ARG A 252 59.22 -12.89 -26.79
N ARG A 253 58.05 -12.40 -26.35
CA ARG A 253 57.59 -12.46 -24.96
C ARG A 253 56.38 -13.38 -24.82
N THR A 254 56.13 -13.86 -23.62
CA THR A 254 54.91 -14.61 -23.26
C THR A 254 54.08 -13.79 -22.29
N ARG A 255 52.76 -13.87 -22.43
CA ARG A 255 51.80 -13.38 -21.42
C ARG A 255 50.77 -14.46 -21.14
N GLN A 256 50.22 -14.46 -19.92
CA GLN A 256 49.08 -15.30 -19.60
C GLN A 256 47.80 -14.64 -20.12
N GLU A 257 47.02 -15.39 -20.89
CA GLU A 257 45.70 -15.00 -21.37
C GLU A 257 44.66 -15.87 -20.66
N ARG A 258 43.70 -15.22 -19.97
CA ARG A 258 42.56 -15.91 -19.35
C ARG A 258 41.59 -16.33 -20.46
N ARG A 259 41.29 -17.63 -20.53
CA ARG A 259 40.28 -18.21 -21.41
C ARG A 259 39.23 -18.93 -20.59
N ILE A 260 38.03 -19.04 -21.13
CA ILE A 260 36.90 -19.72 -20.49
C ILE A 260 36.55 -20.96 -21.29
N ARG A 261 36.47 -22.10 -20.60
CA ARG A 261 35.95 -23.34 -21.17
C ARG A 261 34.51 -23.52 -20.70
N TRP A 262 33.58 -23.55 -21.65
CA TRP A 262 32.15 -23.68 -21.38
C TRP A 262 31.71 -25.13 -21.42
N TYR A 263 30.98 -25.55 -20.40
CA TYR A 263 30.32 -26.86 -20.30
C TYR A 263 28.80 -26.64 -20.16
N PRO A 264 27.95 -27.47 -20.79
CA PRO A 264 26.50 -27.36 -20.62
C PRO A 264 26.11 -27.58 -19.15
N ALA A 265 25.14 -26.81 -18.67
CA ALA A 265 24.56 -26.94 -17.35
C ALA A 265 23.03 -26.81 -17.46
N SER A 266 22.30 -27.60 -16.71
CA SER A 266 20.84 -27.53 -16.63
C SER A 266 20.42 -28.06 -15.27
N GLY A 267 19.36 -27.49 -14.73
CA GLY A 267 18.89 -27.85 -13.40
C GLY A 267 17.53 -27.25 -13.12
N ARG A 268 17.11 -27.43 -11.88
CA ARG A 268 15.90 -26.87 -11.32
C ARG A 268 16.25 -26.22 -9.99
N VAL A 269 15.84 -24.99 -9.80
CA VAL A 269 16.00 -24.25 -8.54
C VAL A 269 14.65 -23.94 -7.94
N TRP A 270 14.62 -23.80 -6.61
CA TRP A 270 13.45 -23.42 -5.84
C TRP A 270 13.80 -22.19 -5.02
N VAL A 271 12.96 -21.16 -5.10
CA VAL A 271 13.10 -19.93 -4.30
C VAL A 271 11.75 -19.60 -3.71
N LYS A 272 11.72 -19.39 -2.39
CA LYS A 272 10.53 -18.93 -1.67
C LYS A 272 10.66 -17.43 -1.44
N PHE A 273 9.64 -16.69 -1.83
CA PHE A 273 9.54 -15.26 -1.61
C PHE A 273 8.49 -14.98 -0.54
N ASP A 274 8.83 -14.05 0.35
CA ASP A 274 8.02 -13.62 1.49
C ASP A 274 8.03 -12.09 1.51
N ASP A 275 6.85 -11.48 1.53
CA ASP A 275 6.62 -10.04 1.55
C ASP A 275 7.29 -9.23 0.42
N ILE A 276 7.13 -9.67 -0.84
CA ILE A 276 7.53 -8.85 -2.00
C ILE A 276 6.61 -7.63 -2.09
N LEU A 277 7.16 -6.48 -1.70
CA LEU A 277 6.45 -5.20 -1.71
C LEU A 277 6.31 -4.65 -3.14
N VAL A 278 5.09 -4.27 -3.50
CA VAL A 278 4.76 -3.63 -4.77
C VAL A 278 3.87 -2.42 -4.51
N PRO A 279 4.30 -1.20 -4.89
CA PRO A 279 3.42 -0.04 -4.85
C PRO A 279 2.15 -0.28 -5.66
N ALA A 280 1.00 -0.04 -5.05
CA ALA A 280 -0.30 -0.30 -5.66
C ALA A 280 -0.87 0.92 -6.40
N SER A 281 -0.06 1.97 -6.59
CA SER A 281 -0.40 3.15 -7.41
C SER A 281 0.79 3.61 -8.26
N ASP A 282 0.50 4.32 -9.35
CA ASP A 282 1.50 4.88 -10.28
C ASP A 282 1.66 6.40 -10.15
N THR A 283 1.09 7.00 -9.09
CA THR A 283 1.10 8.45 -8.88
C THR A 283 2.50 8.99 -8.57
N LEU A 284 3.30 8.19 -7.87
CA LEU A 284 4.71 8.50 -7.57
C LEU A 284 5.62 7.66 -8.46
N PRO A 285 6.80 8.18 -8.88
CA PRO A 285 7.74 7.37 -9.62
C PRO A 285 8.21 6.19 -8.76
N ARG A 286 7.98 4.97 -9.24
CA ARG A 286 8.22 3.73 -8.49
C ARG A 286 9.65 3.57 -7.99
N GLU A 287 10.64 4.01 -8.77
CA GLU A 287 12.06 4.02 -8.38
C GLU A 287 12.25 4.65 -6.99
N TYR A 288 11.63 5.82 -6.73
CA TYR A 288 11.76 6.47 -5.43
C TYR A 288 10.93 5.81 -4.34
N VAL A 289 9.81 5.16 -4.66
CA VAL A 289 8.98 4.48 -3.67
C VAL A 289 9.63 3.18 -3.22
N ASP A 290 10.18 2.41 -4.16
CA ASP A 290 10.91 1.18 -3.89
C ASP A 290 12.19 1.46 -3.08
N GLU A 291 12.87 2.58 -3.37
CA GLU A 291 14.07 3.01 -2.63
C GLU A 291 13.79 3.55 -1.20
N LEU A 292 12.52 3.63 -0.75
CA LEU A 292 12.20 3.98 0.64
C LEU A 292 12.45 2.82 1.62
N GLU A 293 12.76 1.63 1.11
CA GLU A 293 13.18 0.49 1.91
C GLU A 293 14.43 0.79 2.77
N PRO A 294 14.61 0.09 3.91
CA PRO A 294 13.80 -1.02 4.40
C PRO A 294 12.52 -0.57 5.14
N TRP A 295 11.49 -1.43 5.09
CA TRP A 295 10.29 -1.30 5.90
C TRP A 295 10.31 -2.28 7.07
N ASP A 296 9.79 -1.88 8.23
CA ASP A 296 9.67 -2.74 9.39
C ASP A 296 8.33 -3.50 9.38
N LEU A 297 8.12 -4.31 8.34
CA LEU A 297 6.90 -5.09 8.12
C LEU A 297 6.46 -5.95 9.33
N PRO A 298 7.35 -6.49 10.19
CA PRO A 298 6.91 -7.18 11.40
C PRO A 298 6.09 -6.32 12.39
N ALA A 299 6.14 -4.99 12.26
CA ALA A 299 5.31 -4.06 13.04
C ALA A 299 3.94 -3.77 12.39
N LEU A 300 3.58 -4.48 11.31
CA LEU A 300 2.28 -4.37 10.67
C LEU A 300 1.16 -4.59 11.68
N THR A 301 0.20 -3.68 11.63
CA THR A 301 -0.90 -3.60 12.55
C THR A 301 -2.20 -3.74 11.75
N PRO A 302 -3.21 -4.49 12.23
CA PRO A 302 -4.49 -4.58 11.53
C PRO A 302 -5.04 -3.18 11.27
N TYR A 303 -5.64 -2.99 10.09
CA TYR A 303 -6.14 -1.69 9.67
C TYR A 303 -7.21 -1.19 10.65
N GLU A 304 -7.05 0.06 11.08
CA GLU A 304 -8.11 0.80 11.78
C GLU A 304 -8.17 2.26 11.33
N ASP A 305 -9.39 2.79 11.21
CA ASP A 305 -9.64 4.15 10.72
C ASP A 305 -8.96 5.22 11.60
N ALA A 306 -8.78 4.93 12.89
CA ALA A 306 -8.14 5.84 13.84
C ALA A 306 -6.73 6.24 13.40
N PHE A 307 -5.97 5.34 12.76
CA PHE A 307 -4.62 5.61 12.28
C PHE A 307 -4.58 6.56 11.07
N LEU A 308 -5.68 6.68 10.34
CA LEU A 308 -5.80 7.59 9.19
C LEU A 308 -6.26 8.99 9.63
N SER A 309 -6.73 9.16 10.87
CA SER A 309 -7.19 10.46 11.34
C SER A 309 -6.06 11.50 11.34
N GLY A 310 -6.21 12.54 10.52
CA GLY A 310 -5.20 13.59 10.29
C GLY A 310 -4.16 13.27 9.20
N PHE A 311 -4.29 12.13 8.52
CA PHE A 311 -3.44 11.71 7.41
C PHE A 311 -4.27 11.55 6.13
N GLN A 312 -3.63 11.70 4.97
CA GLN A 312 -4.26 11.38 3.70
C GLN A 312 -3.95 9.92 3.33
N SER A 313 -4.82 9.28 2.55
CA SER A 313 -4.59 7.97 1.96
C SER A 313 -4.90 8.01 0.47
N GLU A 314 -4.17 7.21 -0.30
CA GLU A 314 -4.43 7.01 -1.72
C GLU A 314 -5.15 5.69 -1.96
N SER A 315 -6.05 5.65 -2.95
CA SER A 315 -6.57 4.39 -3.49
C SER A 315 -5.52 3.69 -4.33
N TYR A 316 -5.56 2.35 -4.38
CA TYR A 316 -4.78 1.61 -5.37
C TYR A 316 -5.33 1.87 -6.78
N THR A 317 -4.43 2.08 -7.75
CA THR A 317 -4.74 2.17 -9.18
C THR A 317 -4.22 0.96 -9.95
N VAL A 318 -3.27 0.22 -9.36
CA VAL A 318 -2.74 -1.04 -9.86
C VAL A 318 -3.55 -2.17 -9.24
N ASP A 319 -4.23 -2.95 -10.07
CA ASP A 319 -5.02 -4.08 -9.61
C ASP A 319 -4.14 -5.23 -9.08
N LEU A 320 -4.78 -6.18 -8.40
CA LEU A 320 -4.10 -7.31 -7.76
C LEU A 320 -3.28 -8.13 -8.77
N ARG A 321 -3.76 -8.29 -10.01
CA ARG A 321 -3.07 -9.06 -11.05
C ARG A 321 -1.86 -8.32 -11.61
N GLY A 322 -2.03 -7.05 -11.95
CA GLY A 322 -0.95 -6.18 -12.42
C GLY A 322 0.14 -6.06 -11.36
N GLY A 323 -0.24 -5.91 -10.09
CA GLY A 323 0.67 -5.94 -8.94
C GLY A 323 1.54 -7.21 -8.90
N PHE A 324 0.93 -8.38 -9.12
CA PHE A 324 1.68 -9.63 -9.13
C PHE A 324 2.63 -9.76 -10.32
N ASP A 325 2.26 -9.25 -11.51
CA ASP A 325 3.17 -9.22 -12.65
C ASP A 325 4.40 -8.34 -12.39
N ILE A 326 4.26 -7.28 -11.59
CA ILE A 326 5.39 -6.48 -11.11
C ILE A 326 6.21 -7.26 -10.08
N ALA A 327 5.57 -7.97 -9.16
CA ALA A 327 6.25 -8.82 -8.18
C ALA A 327 7.16 -9.85 -8.87
N LYS A 328 6.70 -10.48 -9.96
CA LYS A 328 7.52 -11.40 -10.77
C LYS A 328 8.80 -10.76 -11.30
N ILE A 329 8.74 -9.49 -11.70
CA ILE A 329 9.92 -8.74 -12.15
C ILE A 329 10.89 -8.51 -10.98
N LYS A 330 10.37 -8.24 -9.78
CA LYS A 330 11.19 -8.08 -8.56
C LYS A 330 11.82 -9.39 -8.08
N MET A 331 11.14 -10.54 -8.27
CA MET A 331 11.65 -11.88 -7.92
C MET A 331 12.77 -12.37 -8.86
N GLU A 332 12.77 -11.88 -10.10
CA GLU A 332 13.63 -12.37 -11.18
C GLU A 332 15.16 -12.31 -10.89
N PRO A 333 15.72 -11.24 -10.28
CA PRO A 333 17.15 -11.17 -9.98
C PRO A 333 17.61 -12.26 -9.00
N GLU A 334 16.82 -12.56 -7.96
CA GLU A 334 17.13 -13.59 -6.97
C GLU A 334 17.03 -15.00 -7.58
N ILE A 335 16.05 -15.22 -8.46
CA ILE A 335 15.96 -16.46 -9.26
C ILE A 335 17.22 -16.61 -10.13
N GLU A 336 17.64 -15.56 -10.84
CA GLU A 336 18.85 -15.60 -11.66
C GLU A 336 20.11 -15.86 -10.85
N GLU A 337 20.24 -15.20 -9.71
CA GLU A 337 21.36 -15.42 -8.81
C GLU A 337 21.39 -16.87 -8.34
N THR A 338 20.25 -17.42 -7.91
CA THR A 338 20.14 -18.83 -7.48
C THR A 338 20.50 -19.80 -8.61
N ILE A 339 20.07 -19.54 -9.85
CA ILE A 339 20.48 -20.32 -11.02
C ILE A 339 22.00 -20.23 -11.24
N ARG A 340 22.60 -19.04 -11.12
CA ARG A 340 24.06 -18.86 -11.28
C ARG A 340 24.83 -19.63 -10.21
N TRP A 341 24.35 -19.62 -8.96
CA TRP A 341 24.91 -20.42 -7.88
C TRP A 341 24.82 -21.92 -8.16
N ASP A 342 23.68 -22.41 -8.63
CA ASP A 342 23.49 -23.83 -8.99
C ASP A 342 24.36 -24.24 -10.21
N ILE A 343 24.46 -23.38 -11.22
CA ILE A 343 25.39 -23.58 -12.35
C ILE A 343 26.83 -23.64 -11.84
N GLY A 344 27.26 -22.75 -10.92
CA GLY A 344 28.62 -22.69 -10.40
C GLY A 344 29.70 -22.35 -11.43
N GLY A 345 30.98 -22.57 -11.11
CA GLY A 345 32.12 -22.19 -11.95
C GLY A 345 32.55 -20.72 -11.80
N ASP A 346 33.47 -20.27 -12.66
CA ASP A 346 34.03 -18.90 -12.63
C ASP A 346 33.16 -17.89 -13.39
N GLU A 347 32.42 -18.35 -14.40
CA GLU A 347 31.46 -17.54 -15.16
C GLU A 347 30.22 -18.37 -15.51
N GLN A 348 29.06 -17.74 -15.61
CA GLN A 348 27.79 -18.42 -15.88
C GLN A 348 27.05 -17.74 -17.03
N ARG A 349 26.44 -18.57 -17.89
CA ARG A 349 25.50 -18.12 -18.93
C ARG A 349 24.18 -18.84 -18.73
N ILE A 350 23.10 -18.10 -18.61
CA ILE A 350 21.73 -18.62 -18.62
C ILE A 350 21.22 -18.42 -20.06
N HIS A 351 20.84 -19.50 -20.73
CA HIS A 351 20.30 -19.45 -22.09
C HIS A 351 18.78 -19.48 -22.12
N HIS A 352 18.19 -20.26 -21.22
CA HIS A 352 16.75 -20.41 -21.08
C HIS A 352 16.39 -20.66 -19.62
N LYS A 353 15.28 -20.10 -19.19
CA LYS A 353 14.64 -20.42 -17.91
C LYS A 353 13.13 -20.37 -18.04
N THR A 354 12.44 -21.18 -17.26
CA THR A 354 10.98 -21.16 -17.14
C THR A 354 10.62 -21.26 -15.67
N THR A 355 9.98 -20.22 -15.17
CA THR A 355 9.57 -20.08 -13.77
C THR A 355 8.10 -20.40 -13.62
N TYR A 356 7.79 -21.31 -12.70
CA TYR A 356 6.44 -21.63 -12.26
C TYR A 356 6.24 -21.04 -10.87
N TYR A 357 5.10 -20.39 -10.66
CA TYR A 357 4.71 -19.75 -9.40
C TYR A 357 3.58 -20.57 -8.77
N SER A 358 3.69 -20.88 -7.49
CA SER A 358 2.66 -21.56 -6.70
C SER A 358 2.49 -20.89 -5.34
N ASP A 359 1.42 -21.30 -4.65
CA ASP A 359 1.11 -20.89 -3.27
C ASP A 359 1.15 -19.36 -3.11
N ILE A 360 0.50 -18.67 -4.06
CA ILE A 360 0.54 -17.22 -4.15
C ILE A 360 -0.45 -16.64 -3.14
N THR A 361 0.09 -15.93 -2.17
CA THR A 361 -0.68 -15.16 -1.19
C THR A 361 -0.40 -13.67 -1.34
N PHE A 362 -1.32 -12.84 -0.86
CA PHE A 362 -1.13 -11.40 -0.85
C PHE A 362 -1.72 -10.73 0.40
N LYS A 363 -1.22 -9.53 0.69
CA LYS A 363 -1.78 -8.58 1.67
C LYS A 363 -1.94 -7.19 1.03
N TYR A 364 -3.09 -6.54 1.26
CA TYR A 364 -3.27 -5.11 0.98
C TYR A 364 -2.88 -4.30 2.21
N ILE A 365 -1.78 -3.54 2.12
CA ILE A 365 -1.26 -2.75 3.23
C ILE A 365 -1.11 -1.28 2.90
N LEU A 366 -1.12 -0.44 3.94
CA LEU A 366 -0.80 0.99 3.84
C LEU A 366 0.52 1.31 4.52
N LEU A 367 1.43 1.96 3.79
CA LEU A 367 2.75 2.36 4.27
C LEU A 367 2.84 3.88 4.50
N PRO A 368 3.30 4.35 5.67
CA PRO A 368 3.26 5.76 6.03
C PRO A 368 4.48 6.51 5.47
N VAL A 369 4.23 7.62 4.79
CA VAL A 369 5.28 8.52 4.28
C VAL A 369 4.96 9.98 4.59
N TRP A 370 6.00 10.77 4.80
CA TRP A 370 5.90 12.22 4.68
C TRP A 370 6.25 12.63 3.26
N ILE A 371 5.32 13.31 2.60
CA ILE A 371 5.50 13.80 1.23
C ILE A 371 5.50 15.34 1.22
N SER A 372 6.31 15.91 0.33
CA SER A 372 6.16 17.29 -0.07
C SER A 372 6.48 17.48 -1.55
N ALA A 373 5.79 18.43 -2.15
CA ALA A 373 5.94 18.81 -3.54
C ALA A 373 6.35 20.27 -3.61
N TYR A 374 7.37 20.57 -4.42
CA TYR A 374 7.82 21.93 -4.66
C TYR A 374 8.00 22.19 -6.15
N ARG A 375 7.79 23.44 -6.56
CA ARG A 375 7.90 23.84 -7.95
C ARG A 375 9.21 24.61 -8.17
N PHE A 376 10.02 24.14 -9.11
CA PHE A 376 11.27 24.78 -9.50
C PHE A 376 11.38 24.85 -11.03
N LYS A 377 11.48 26.07 -11.58
CA LYS A 377 11.55 26.32 -13.04
C LYS A 377 10.46 25.57 -13.83
N ASP A 378 9.22 25.73 -13.39
CA ASP A 378 8.01 25.12 -13.98
C ASP A 378 7.93 23.59 -13.95
N LYS A 379 8.85 22.93 -13.28
CA LYS A 379 8.76 21.50 -12.96
C LYS A 379 8.42 21.30 -11.49
N THR A 380 7.53 20.37 -11.22
CA THR A 380 7.26 19.89 -9.87
C THR A 380 8.30 18.83 -9.55
N TYR A 381 8.84 18.91 -8.34
CA TYR A 381 9.74 17.93 -7.76
C TYR A 381 9.11 17.45 -6.47
N GLN A 382 9.23 16.17 -6.21
CA GLN A 382 8.68 15.54 -5.02
C GLN A 382 9.81 14.90 -4.23
N PHE A 383 9.63 14.85 -2.92
CA PHE A 383 10.42 13.99 -2.07
C PHE A 383 9.52 13.32 -1.05
N LEU A 384 10.00 12.19 -0.58
CA LEU A 384 9.36 11.23 0.28
C LEU A 384 10.30 10.98 1.45
N VAL A 385 9.74 10.90 2.64
CA VAL A 385 10.44 10.44 3.83
C VAL A 385 9.68 9.25 4.37
N ASN A 386 10.36 8.12 4.51
CA ASN A 386 9.81 6.94 5.16
C ASN A 386 9.45 7.30 6.61
N ALA A 387 8.18 7.23 6.98
CA ALA A 387 7.71 7.66 8.29
C ALA A 387 7.91 6.60 9.40
N ARG A 388 8.73 5.58 9.13
CA ARG A 388 9.21 4.58 10.09
C ARG A 388 10.71 4.70 10.33
N THR A 389 11.50 4.85 9.25
CA THR A 389 12.97 4.83 9.32
C THR A 389 13.62 6.21 9.16
N GLY A 390 12.91 7.16 8.54
CA GLY A 390 13.47 8.46 8.16
C GLY A 390 14.24 8.47 6.84
N GLU A 391 14.29 7.35 6.11
CA GLU A 391 14.93 7.28 4.77
C GLU A 391 14.30 8.29 3.82
N VAL A 392 15.11 9.00 3.02
CA VAL A 392 14.65 10.10 2.18
C VAL A 392 14.96 9.82 0.71
N GLN A 393 13.90 9.68 -0.08
CA GLN A 393 13.99 9.59 -1.53
C GLN A 393 13.32 10.76 -2.21
N GLY A 394 13.82 11.16 -3.37
CA GLY A 394 13.16 12.24 -4.09
C GLY A 394 13.91 12.80 -5.27
N GLU A 395 13.15 13.51 -6.10
CA GLU A 395 13.67 14.18 -7.27
C GLU A 395 14.44 15.44 -6.89
N ARG A 396 15.53 15.69 -7.61
CA ARG A 396 16.32 16.91 -7.46
C ARG A 396 16.65 17.56 -8.80
N PRO A 397 16.56 18.90 -8.91
CA PRO A 397 17.13 19.61 -10.05
C PRO A 397 18.66 19.54 -10.02
N TRP A 398 19.27 19.32 -11.17
CA TRP A 398 20.72 19.34 -11.33
C TRP A 398 21.25 20.74 -11.64
N SER A 399 22.33 21.14 -10.98
CA SER A 399 23.03 22.39 -11.27
C SER A 399 24.10 22.18 -12.34
N TRP A 400 23.74 22.46 -13.61
CA TRP A 400 24.69 22.37 -14.73
C TRP A 400 25.96 23.17 -14.48
N ILE A 401 25.88 24.36 -13.86
CA ILE A 401 27.06 25.18 -13.52
C ILE A 401 28.01 24.42 -12.59
N LYS A 402 27.50 23.77 -11.53
CA LYS A 402 28.33 22.99 -10.60
C LYS A 402 28.95 21.77 -11.29
N ILE A 403 28.19 21.09 -12.15
CA ILE A 403 28.69 19.96 -12.94
C ILE A 403 29.79 20.42 -13.89
N THR A 404 29.57 21.49 -14.66
CA THR A 404 30.58 22.04 -15.58
C THR A 404 31.84 22.47 -14.84
N LEU A 405 31.72 23.14 -13.70
CA LEU A 405 32.88 23.52 -12.87
C LEU A 405 33.63 22.28 -12.35
N ALA A 406 32.92 21.24 -11.90
CA ALA A 406 33.54 19.99 -11.46
C ALA A 406 34.28 19.28 -12.60
N VAL A 407 33.70 19.24 -13.80
CA VAL A 407 34.33 18.66 -15.00
C VAL A 407 35.57 19.47 -15.40
N LEU A 408 35.48 20.81 -15.43
CA LEU A 408 36.63 21.66 -15.73
C LEU A 408 37.76 21.49 -14.70
N ALA A 409 37.42 21.38 -13.42
CA ALA A 409 38.40 21.11 -12.37
C ALA A 409 39.06 19.73 -12.55
N ALA A 410 38.29 18.69 -12.86
CA ALA A 410 38.83 17.36 -13.14
C ALA A 410 39.76 17.37 -14.36
N LEU A 411 39.37 18.05 -15.46
CA LEU A 411 40.21 18.20 -16.65
C LEU A 411 41.50 18.98 -16.34
N ALA A 412 41.43 20.03 -15.53
CA ALA A 412 42.61 20.78 -15.10
C ALA A 412 43.58 19.92 -14.27
N ILE A 413 43.06 19.09 -13.35
CA ILE A 413 43.86 18.15 -12.55
C ILE A 413 44.53 17.12 -13.46
N ILE A 414 43.78 16.50 -14.37
CA ILE A 414 44.32 15.53 -15.33
C ILE A 414 45.39 16.17 -16.22
N GLY A 415 45.14 17.37 -16.75
CA GLY A 415 46.11 18.11 -17.55
C GLY A 415 47.39 18.43 -16.78
N THR A 416 47.26 18.79 -15.50
CA THR A 416 48.42 19.05 -14.62
C THR A 416 49.22 17.76 -14.37
N ILE A 417 48.54 16.64 -14.11
CA ILE A 417 49.20 15.33 -13.93
C ILE A 417 49.94 14.92 -15.20
N ILE A 418 49.32 15.06 -16.38
CA ILE A 418 49.95 14.74 -17.67
C ILE A 418 51.15 15.65 -17.95
N TYR A 419 51.04 16.95 -17.66
CA TYR A 419 52.14 17.91 -17.82
C TYR A 419 53.37 17.49 -17.00
N PHE A 420 53.19 17.21 -15.70
CA PHE A 420 54.28 16.75 -14.84
C PHE A 420 54.77 15.33 -15.14
N ALA A 421 53.91 14.47 -15.70
CA ALA A 421 54.31 13.13 -16.11
C ALA A 421 55.15 13.12 -17.40
N ASN A 422 54.95 14.10 -18.29
CA ASN A 422 55.73 14.26 -19.53
C ASN A 422 57.03 15.07 -19.32
N GLU A 423 57.20 15.75 -18.18
CA GLU A 423 58.43 16.45 -17.80
C GLU A 423 59.48 15.53 -17.13
N LYS A 424 59.16 14.25 -16.91
CA LYS A 424 60.10 13.18 -16.51
C LYS A 424 60.42 12.28 -17.69
#